data_AF-A0A3D4GYA4-F1
#
_entry.id   AF-A0A3D4GYA4-F1
#
_cell.length_a   1.000
_cell.length_b   1.000
_cell.length_c   1.000
_cell.angle_alpha   90.00
_cell.angle_beta   90.00
_cell.angle_gamma   90.00
#
_symmetry.space_group_name_H-M   'P 1'
#
loop_
_entity.id
_entity.type
_entity.pdbx_description
1 polymer ?
#
loop_
_entity_poly.entity_id
_entity_poly.type
_entity_poly.pdbx_seq_one_letter_code
_entity_poly.pdbx_strand_id
1 'polypeptide(L)'
;MTTSNRFLLKSLLLFLLLATIAIYIGRIVELVRVPSLDLSGNSVTSLSPSTRTYLDRLDSPLSITYFVSPRSNMPAHLKGVETMVSEFLLAVKRNAPRWVNIRTIYPELSGEAGANYASRKKASPFSTRNIHQDERGEQKVWSSLVISARGYPEIL
;
A
#
# COMPACT_ATOMS: atom_id res chain seq x y z
N MET A 1 45.11 -17.67 -23.59
CA MET A 1 44.06 -18.54 -23.00
C MET A 1 43.82 -18.15 -21.53
N THR A 2 43.03 -17.12 -21.23
CA THR A 2 42.78 -16.65 -19.84
C THR A 2 41.34 -16.15 -19.59
N THR A 3 40.45 -16.23 -20.58
CA THR A 3 39.05 -15.79 -20.45
C THR A 3 38.16 -16.77 -19.70
N SER A 4 38.47 -18.08 -19.73
CA SER A 4 37.63 -19.13 -19.15
C SER A 4 37.46 -19.01 -17.62
N ASN A 5 38.53 -18.69 -16.88
CA ASN A 5 38.46 -18.52 -15.42
C ASN A 5 37.59 -17.33 -14.98
N ARG A 6 37.49 -16.27 -15.79
CA ARG A 6 36.64 -15.10 -15.45
C ARG A 6 35.15 -15.38 -15.67
N PHE A 7 34.80 -16.26 -16.61
CA PHE A 7 33.43 -16.70 -16.83
C PHE A 7 32.98 -17.69 -15.75
N LEU A 8 33.85 -18.63 -15.36
CA LEU A 8 33.58 -19.55 -14.26
C LEU A 8 33.42 -18.82 -12.93
N LEU A 9 34.25 -17.81 -12.64
CA LEU A 9 34.15 -17.01 -11.42
C LEU A 9 32.83 -16.20 -11.36
N LYS A 10 32.41 -15.63 -12.50
CA LYS A 10 31.14 -14.89 -12.61
C LYS A 10 29.93 -15.79 -12.45
N SER A 11 29.96 -16.99 -13.03
CA SER A 11 28.89 -17.98 -12.89
C SER A 11 28.79 -18.48 -11.44
N LEU A 12 29.93 -18.73 -10.79
CA LEU A 12 29.97 -19.09 -9.37
C LEU A 12 29.39 -17.98 -8.48
N LEU A 13 29.76 -16.71 -8.73
CA LEU A 13 29.24 -15.55 -8.01
C LEU A 13 27.73 -15.38 -8.20
N LEU A 14 27.22 -15.57 -9.42
CA LEU A 14 25.79 -15.52 -9.72
C LEU A 14 25.03 -16.63 -8.99
N PHE A 15 25.61 -17.84 -8.95
CA PHE A 15 25.03 -18.97 -8.25
C PHE A 15 24.99 -18.73 -6.73
N LEU A 16 26.07 -18.19 -6.16
CA LEU A 16 26.14 -17.82 -4.73
C LEU A 16 25.15 -16.70 -4.39
N LEU A 17 24.98 -15.71 -5.28
CA LEU A 17 23.98 -14.66 -5.16
C LEU A 17 22.55 -15.24 -5.18
N LEU A 18 22.25 -16.14 -6.13
CA LEU A 18 20.94 -16.77 -6.22
C LEU A 18 20.66 -17.68 -5.00
N ALA A 19 21.66 -18.42 -4.52
CA ALA A 19 21.55 -19.25 -3.34
C ALA A 19 21.31 -18.42 -2.07
N THR A 20 22.01 -17.29 -1.91
CA THR A 20 21.77 -16.37 -0.78
C THR A 20 20.40 -15.73 -0.83
N ILE A 21 19.92 -15.33 -2.02
CA ILE A 21 18.54 -14.84 -2.20
C ILE A 21 17.53 -15.92 -1.84
N ALA A 22 17.73 -17.16 -2.30
CA ALA A 22 16.83 -18.28 -2.00
C ALA A 22 16.79 -18.63 -0.51
N ILE A 23 17.94 -18.62 0.17
CA ILE A 23 18.04 -18.81 1.63
C ILE A 23 17.36 -17.66 2.37
N TYR A 24 17.51 -16.42 1.89
CA TYR A 24 16.87 -15.25 2.48
C TYR A 24 15.35 -15.32 2.34
N ILE A 25 14.84 -15.72 1.17
CA ILE A 25 13.41 -15.98 0.95
C ILE A 25 12.92 -17.12 1.86
N GLY A 26 13.68 -18.22 1.98
CA GLY A 26 13.35 -19.33 2.87
C GLY A 26 13.27 -18.91 4.35
N ARG A 27 14.19 -18.06 4.82
CA ARG A 27 14.17 -17.49 6.18
C ARG A 27 12.98 -16.56 6.42
N ILE A 28 12.58 -15.78 5.41
CA ILE A 28 11.34 -14.98 5.46
C ILE A 28 10.12 -15.91 5.58
N VAL A 29 10.08 -17.00 4.82
CA VAL A 29 9.00 -18.00 4.87
C VAL A 29 8.97 -18.73 6.23
N GLU A 30 10.12 -18.96 6.86
CA GLU A 30 10.22 -19.61 8.16
C GLU A 30 9.83 -18.69 9.32
N LEU A 31 10.06 -17.37 9.21
CA LEU A 31 9.48 -16.36 10.11
C LEU A 31 7.95 -16.24 9.93
N VAL A 32 7.44 -16.71 8.79
CA VAL A 32 6.02 -16.73 8.40
C VAL A 32 5.42 -18.14 8.59
N ARG A 33 6.05 -19.03 9.37
CA ARG A 33 5.50 -20.38 9.62
C ARG A 33 4.15 -20.30 10.33
N VAL A 34 3.11 -20.45 9.52
CA VAL A 34 1.67 -20.34 9.78
C VAL A 34 1.18 -21.49 10.67
N PRO A 35 0.34 -21.25 11.70
CA PRO A 35 -0.73 -22.15 12.04
C PRO A 35 -2.01 -21.70 11.31
N SER A 36 -2.58 -22.61 10.54
CA SER A 36 -3.80 -22.52 9.70
C SER A 36 -3.72 -21.66 8.44
N LEU A 37 -3.53 -22.38 7.32
CA LEU A 37 -4.07 -22.06 6.00
C LEU A 37 -5.49 -21.49 6.12
N ASP A 38 -5.68 -20.23 5.71
CA ASP A 38 -6.94 -19.76 5.15
C ASP A 38 -6.77 -19.70 3.63
N LEU A 39 -7.18 -20.78 2.97
CA LEU A 39 -7.20 -20.92 1.51
C LEU A 39 -8.47 -20.30 0.89
N SER A 40 -9.14 -19.39 1.60
CA SER A 40 -10.18 -18.53 1.04
C SER A 40 -9.66 -17.10 0.96
N GLY A 41 -9.42 -16.63 -0.27
CA GLY A 41 -8.83 -15.32 -0.51
C GLY A 41 -9.63 -14.18 0.11
N ASN A 42 -8.90 -13.15 0.57
CA ASN A 42 -9.34 -11.79 0.97
C ASN A 42 -9.28 -11.43 2.46
N SER A 43 -8.33 -11.93 3.25
CA SER A 43 -8.11 -11.36 4.58
C SER A 43 -7.25 -10.09 4.55
N VAL A 44 -7.70 -9.04 3.84
CA VAL A 44 -7.18 -7.66 3.95
C VAL A 44 -7.33 -7.13 5.40
N THR A 45 -8.15 -7.82 6.19
CA THR A 45 -8.42 -7.60 7.60
C THR A 45 -7.37 -8.15 8.55
N SER A 46 -6.46 -9.03 8.12
CA SER A 46 -5.41 -9.59 8.97
C SER A 46 -4.17 -8.70 8.92
N LEU A 47 -3.97 -7.88 9.97
CA LEU A 47 -2.76 -7.06 10.08
C LEU A 47 -1.54 -7.97 10.28
N SER A 48 -0.45 -7.64 9.59
CA SER A 48 0.81 -8.36 9.80
C SER A 48 1.28 -8.23 11.27
N PRO A 49 1.99 -9.24 11.82
CA PRO A 49 2.49 -9.18 13.20
C PRO A 49 3.38 -7.96 13.46
N SER A 50 4.14 -7.49 12.46
CA SER A 50 4.96 -6.29 12.53
C SER A 50 4.13 -5.01 12.62
N THR A 51 3.05 -4.90 11.82
CA THR A 51 2.10 -3.79 11.91
C THR A 51 1.43 -3.75 13.28
N ARG A 52 1.02 -4.90 13.82
CA ARG A 52 0.43 -4.98 15.17
C ARG A 52 1.41 -4.54 16.25
N THR A 53 2.64 -5.05 16.20
CA THR A 53 3.70 -4.67 17.16
C THR A 53 4.00 -3.17 17.10
N TYR A 54 3.96 -2.57 15.90
CA TYR A 54 4.11 -1.13 15.73
C TYR A 54 2.93 -0.35 16.35
N LEU A 55 1.69 -0.81 16.12
CA LEU A 55 0.48 -0.21 16.69
C LEU A 55 0.42 -0.34 18.23
N ASP A 56 0.92 -1.43 18.80
CA ASP A 56 0.98 -1.63 20.25
C ASP A 56 2.01 -0.70 20.92
N ARG A 57 3.02 -0.24 20.15
CA ARG A 57 4.07 0.68 20.61
C ARG A 57 3.80 2.14 20.20
N LEU A 58 2.57 2.47 19.80
CA LEU A 58 2.22 3.83 19.44
C LEU A 58 2.16 4.71 20.70
N ASP A 59 3.15 5.57 20.88
CA ASP A 59 3.20 6.52 21.99
C ASP A 59 2.45 7.83 21.69
N SER A 60 1.96 8.02 20.45
CA SER A 60 1.25 9.22 20.02
C SER A 60 0.09 8.90 19.08
N PRO A 61 -0.99 9.73 19.07
CA PRO A 61 -2.12 9.50 18.19
C PRO A 61 -1.73 9.74 16.72
N LEU A 62 -2.17 8.82 15.88
CA LEU A 62 -1.98 8.80 14.44
C LEU A 62 -3.28 9.18 13.73
N SER A 63 -3.20 10.20 12.89
CA SER A 63 -4.31 10.70 12.09
C SER A 63 -4.05 10.39 10.63
N ILE A 64 -4.90 9.54 10.06
CA ILE A 64 -4.87 9.11 8.66
C ILE A 64 -6.00 9.83 7.91
N THR A 65 -5.66 10.55 6.85
CA THR A 65 -6.65 11.04 5.88
C THR A 65 -6.51 10.27 4.57
N TYR A 66 -7.56 9.58 4.15
CA TYR A 66 -7.61 8.87 2.88
C TYR A 66 -8.42 9.69 1.86
N PHE A 67 -7.75 10.13 0.80
CA PHE A 67 -8.36 10.85 -0.32
C PHE A 67 -8.65 9.86 -1.44
N VAL A 68 -9.92 9.63 -1.73
CA VAL A 68 -10.33 8.55 -2.64
C VAL A 68 -11.47 8.98 -3.55
N SER A 69 -11.47 8.51 -4.80
CA SER A 69 -12.61 8.66 -5.70
C SER A 69 -13.73 7.68 -5.32
N PRO A 70 -15.00 8.05 -5.46
CA PRO A 70 -16.09 7.09 -5.28
C PRO A 70 -15.92 5.88 -6.22
N ARG A 71 -16.23 4.67 -5.75
CA ARG A 71 -16.15 3.44 -6.55
C ARG A 71 -16.92 3.53 -7.87
N SER A 72 -18.04 4.26 -7.90
CA SER A 72 -18.82 4.53 -9.11
C SER A 72 -18.03 5.26 -10.18
N ASN A 73 -17.10 6.12 -9.75
CA ASN A 73 -16.28 6.95 -10.62
C ASN A 73 -14.93 6.29 -10.92
N MET A 74 -14.55 5.20 -10.26
CA MET A 74 -13.25 4.56 -10.53
C MET A 74 -13.27 3.72 -11.82
N PRO A 75 -12.16 3.68 -12.58
CA PRO A 75 -11.94 2.72 -13.66
C PRO A 75 -12.12 1.28 -13.16
N ALA A 76 -12.57 0.38 -14.04
CA ALA A 76 -12.91 -1.00 -13.66
C ALA A 76 -11.79 -1.72 -12.89
N HIS A 77 -10.53 -1.54 -13.30
CA HIS A 77 -9.37 -2.14 -12.66
C HIS A 77 -9.02 -1.54 -11.28
N LEU A 78 -9.57 -0.38 -10.92
CA LEU A 78 -9.33 0.29 -9.62
C LEU A 78 -10.51 0.21 -8.67
N LYS A 79 -11.69 -0.26 -9.11
CA LYS A 79 -12.90 -0.35 -8.25
C LYS A 79 -12.69 -1.19 -6.98
N GLY A 80 -11.73 -2.11 -6.98
CA GLY A 80 -11.38 -2.91 -5.80
C GLY A 80 -10.46 -2.20 -4.80
N VAL A 81 -9.73 -1.16 -5.22
CA VAL A 81 -8.74 -0.46 -4.38
C VAL A 81 -9.41 0.27 -3.23
N GLU A 82 -10.51 0.98 -3.51
CA GLU A 82 -11.24 1.73 -2.48
C GLU A 82 -11.76 0.81 -1.36
N THR A 83 -12.34 -0.33 -1.72
CA THR A 83 -12.81 -1.33 -0.75
C THR A 83 -11.65 -1.92 0.03
N MET A 84 -10.57 -2.35 -0.64
CA MET A 84 -9.39 -2.95 -0.01
C MET A 84 -8.72 -2.00 0.99
N VAL A 85 -8.44 -0.76 0.59
CA VAL A 85 -7.81 0.23 1.46
C VAL A 85 -8.72 0.59 2.64
N SER A 86 -10.03 0.73 2.40
CA SER A 86 -11.00 1.01 3.47
C SER A 86 -11.07 -0.12 4.50
N GLU A 87 -11.09 -1.38 4.06
CA GLU A 87 -11.08 -2.54 4.94
C GLU A 87 -9.79 -2.65 5.76
N PHE A 88 -8.64 -2.38 5.14
CA PHE A 88 -7.35 -2.31 5.83
C PHE A 88 -7.35 -1.22 6.90
N LEU A 89 -7.78 -0.01 6.55
CA LEU A 89 -7.84 1.11 7.49
C LEU A 89 -8.78 0.81 8.67
N LEU A 90 -9.92 0.18 8.41
CA LEU A 90 -10.81 -0.29 9.48
C LEU A 90 -10.17 -1.37 10.35
N ALA A 91 -9.36 -2.27 9.79
CA ALA A 91 -8.61 -3.24 10.57
C ALA A 91 -7.56 -2.56 11.47
N VAL A 92 -6.84 -1.56 10.97
CA VAL A 92 -5.90 -0.74 11.76
C VAL A 92 -6.62 -0.05 12.92
N LYS A 93 -7.74 0.63 12.65
CA LYS A 93 -8.54 1.32 13.69
C LYS A 93 -9.07 0.36 14.76
N ARG A 94 -9.49 -0.85 14.37
CA ARG A 94 -9.97 -1.88 15.32
C ARG A 94 -8.90 -2.34 16.29
N ASN A 95 -7.63 -2.39 15.86
CA ASN A 95 -6.53 -2.83 16.70
C ASN A 95 -6.00 -1.70 17.61
N ALA A 96 -6.11 -0.43 17.19
CA ALA A 96 -5.64 0.72 17.97
C ALA A 96 -6.68 1.86 18.03
N PRO A 97 -7.89 1.63 18.58
CA PRO A 97 -9.02 2.55 18.44
C PRO A 97 -8.81 3.90 19.15
N ARG A 98 -8.00 3.92 20.23
CA ARG A 98 -7.68 5.14 20.96
C ARG A 98 -6.59 5.98 20.29
N TRP A 99 -5.74 5.34 19.48
CA TRP A 99 -4.56 5.97 18.90
C TRP A 99 -4.75 6.31 17.43
N VAL A 100 -5.61 5.59 16.71
CA VAL A 100 -5.78 5.77 15.27
C VAL A 100 -7.11 6.47 14.96
N ASN A 101 -7.01 7.66 14.37
CA ASN A 101 -8.14 8.36 13.79
C ASN A 101 -8.06 8.30 12.26
N ILE A 102 -9.19 7.97 11.61
CA ILE A 102 -9.26 7.77 10.17
C ILE A 102 -10.37 8.63 9.61
N ARG A 103 -10.06 9.38 8.56
CA ARG A 103 -11.01 10.21 7.83
C ARG A 103 -10.90 9.95 6.33
N THR A 104 -12.01 9.57 5.72
CA THR A 104 -12.13 9.42 4.27
C THR A 104 -12.68 10.70 3.68
N ILE A 105 -12.06 11.19 2.61
CA ILE A 105 -12.48 12.38 1.87
C ILE A 105 -12.61 12.01 0.40
N TYR A 106 -13.69 12.47 -0.22
CA TYR A 106 -13.94 12.34 -1.65
C TYR A 106 -13.79 13.71 -2.32
N PRO A 107 -12.59 14.08 -2.82
CA PRO A 107 -12.34 15.43 -3.34
C PRO A 107 -13.27 15.80 -4.50
N GLU A 108 -13.64 14.81 -5.31
CA GLU A 108 -14.48 14.99 -6.49
C GLU A 108 -15.90 15.46 -6.16
N LEU A 109 -16.45 15.07 -5.00
CA LEU A 109 -17.81 15.44 -4.61
C LEU A 109 -17.92 16.94 -4.25
N SER A 110 -16.81 17.56 -3.87
CA SER A 110 -16.73 18.98 -3.51
C SER A 110 -16.14 19.84 -4.64
N GLY A 111 -15.94 19.29 -5.83
CA GLY A 111 -15.36 19.97 -6.99
C GLY A 111 -14.00 20.59 -6.69
N GLU A 112 -13.79 21.83 -7.14
CA GLU A 112 -12.52 22.55 -7.00
C GLU A 112 -12.11 22.76 -5.54
N ALA A 113 -13.07 23.01 -4.65
CA ALA A 113 -12.79 23.18 -3.22
C ALA A 113 -12.21 21.90 -2.59
N GLY A 114 -12.71 20.73 -3.00
CA GLY A 114 -12.17 19.44 -2.56
C GLY A 114 -10.77 19.18 -3.11
N ALA A 115 -10.54 19.47 -4.39
CA ALA A 115 -9.23 19.35 -5.01
C ALA A 115 -8.18 20.28 -4.36
N ASN A 116 -8.55 21.53 -4.09
CA ASN A 116 -7.69 22.50 -3.41
C ASN A 116 -7.38 22.08 -1.97
N TYR A 117 -8.37 21.55 -1.25
CA TYR A 117 -8.15 21.00 0.09
C TYR A 117 -7.14 19.84 0.09
N ALA A 118 -7.30 18.88 -0.83
CA ALA A 118 -6.39 17.75 -0.96
C ALA A 118 -4.98 18.20 -1.37
N SER A 119 -4.86 19.15 -2.30
CA SER A 119 -3.57 19.71 -2.71
C SER A 119 -2.84 20.42 -1.57
N ARG A 120 -3.55 21.15 -0.70
CA ARG A 120 -2.97 21.76 0.51
C ARG A 120 -2.46 20.71 1.51
N LYS A 121 -3.02 19.50 1.44
CA LYS A 121 -2.56 18.32 2.18
C LYS A 121 -1.54 17.49 1.40
N LYS A 122 -0.99 18.05 0.32
CA LYS A 122 -0.03 17.40 -0.59
C LYS A 122 -0.53 16.07 -1.18
N ALA A 123 -1.84 15.86 -1.20
CA ALA A 123 -2.49 14.78 -1.92
C ALA A 123 -2.85 15.24 -3.33
N SER A 124 -2.61 14.40 -4.33
CA SER A 124 -2.87 14.71 -5.74
C SER A 124 -3.56 13.52 -6.43
N PRO A 125 -4.41 13.80 -7.44
CA PRO A 125 -4.97 12.73 -8.25
C PRO A 125 -3.88 12.20 -9.20
N PHE A 126 -4.02 10.95 -9.60
CA PHE A 126 -3.22 10.37 -10.67
C PHE A 126 -4.09 10.16 -11.91
N SER A 127 -3.48 10.33 -13.08
CA SER A 127 -4.14 10.08 -14.36
C SER A 127 -4.07 8.61 -14.71
N THR A 128 -5.22 8.03 -15.01
CA THR A 128 -5.35 6.67 -15.53
C THR A 128 -5.76 6.74 -16.99
N ARG A 129 -5.13 5.91 -17.82
CA ARG A 129 -5.54 5.75 -19.21
C ARG A 129 -6.52 4.60 -19.29
N ASN A 130 -7.73 4.89 -19.73
CA ASN A 130 -8.72 3.86 -19.97
C ASN A 130 -8.73 3.53 -21.47
N ILE A 131 -8.58 2.26 -21.81
CA ILE A 131 -8.62 1.78 -23.18
C ILE A 131 -9.91 0.98 -23.31
N HIS A 132 -10.98 1.65 -23.73
CA HIS A 132 -12.22 0.98 -24.14
C HIS A 132 -12.32 1.11 -25.66
N GLN A 133 -12.43 -0.04 -26.35
CA GLN A 133 -12.70 -0.22 -27.79
C GLN A 133 -12.68 1.07 -28.64
N ASP A 134 -11.47 1.50 -29.02
CA ASP A 134 -11.16 2.63 -29.92
C ASP A 134 -11.41 4.08 -29.44
N GLU A 135 -11.86 4.30 -28.20
CA GLU A 135 -11.89 5.64 -27.60
C GLU A 135 -10.80 5.79 -26.52
N ARG A 136 -9.86 6.70 -26.75
CA ARG A 136 -8.79 7.03 -25.79
C ARG A 136 -9.31 8.04 -24.77
N GLY A 137 -9.69 7.57 -23.58
CA GLY A 137 -10.08 8.41 -22.45
C GLY A 137 -8.98 8.49 -21.38
N GLU A 138 -8.57 9.71 -21.01
CA GLU A 138 -7.78 9.94 -19.80
C GLU A 138 -8.69 10.37 -18.66
N GLN A 139 -8.59 9.68 -17.52
CA GLN A 139 -9.42 9.95 -16.35
C GLN A 139 -8.56 10.15 -15.11
N LYS A 140 -8.81 11.24 -14.36
CA LYS A 140 -8.19 11.50 -13.06
C LYS A 140 -8.89 10.70 -11.96
N VAL A 141 -8.10 10.06 -11.10
CA VAL A 141 -8.57 9.24 -9.98
C VAL A 141 -7.77 9.61 -8.72
N TRP A 142 -8.43 9.58 -7.56
CA TRP A 142 -7.82 9.79 -6.25
C TRP A 142 -7.66 8.47 -5.51
N SER A 143 -6.46 8.22 -4.98
CA SER A 143 -6.17 7.16 -4.01
C SER A 143 -4.88 7.53 -3.27
N SER A 144 -4.92 8.59 -2.49
CA SER A 144 -3.78 9.11 -1.73
C SER A 144 -4.03 8.98 -0.24
N LEU A 145 -2.99 8.68 0.52
CA LEU A 145 -3.05 8.55 1.97
C LEU A 145 -2.13 9.60 2.58
N VAL A 146 -2.60 10.28 3.62
CA VAL A 146 -1.81 11.26 4.35
C VAL A 146 -1.78 10.84 5.80
N ILE A 147 -0.58 10.58 6.33
CA ILE A 147 -0.37 10.14 7.71
C ILE A 147 0.29 11.26 8.49
N SER A 148 -0.31 11.59 9.64
CA SER A 148 0.27 12.52 10.60
C SER A 148 0.31 11.86 11.97
N ALA A 149 1.46 11.95 12.65
CA ALA A 149 1.61 11.55 14.03
C ALA A 149 1.98 12.79 14.86
N ARG A 150 1.41 12.93 16.06
CA ARG A 150 1.73 14.08 16.91
C ARG A 150 3.24 14.05 17.22
N GLY A 151 3.96 15.11 16.83
CA GLY A 151 5.40 15.25 17.02
C GLY A 151 6.27 14.85 15.82
N TYR A 152 5.68 14.34 14.73
CA TYR A 152 6.40 13.98 13.51
C TYR A 152 5.82 14.72 12.29
N PRO A 153 6.65 15.09 11.30
CA PRO A 153 6.18 15.71 10.07
C PRO A 153 5.25 14.75 9.31
N GLU A 154 4.31 15.33 8.55
CA GLU A 154 3.34 14.61 7.71
C GLU A 154 4.09 13.77 6.65
N ILE A 155 3.84 12.45 6.62
CA ILE A 155 4.46 11.50 5.69
C ILE A 155 3.44 11.17 4.58
N LEU A 156 3.89 11.24 3.33
CA LEU A 156 3.12 11.00 2.10
C LEU A 156 3.39 9.60 1.54
#